data_AF-A0A6C0CV28-F1
#
_entry.id   AF-A0A6C0CV28-F1
#
_cell.length_a   1.000
_cell.length_b   1.000
_cell.length_c   1.000
_cell.angle_alpha   90.00
_cell.angle_beta   90.00
_cell.angle_gamma   90.00
#
_symmetry.space_group_name_H-M   'P 1'
#
loop_
_entity.id
_entity.type
_entity.pdbx_description
1 polymer ?
#
loop_
_entity_poly.entity_id
_entity_poly.type
_entity_poly.pdbx_seq_one_letter_code
_entity_poly.pdbx_strand_id
1 'polypeptide(L)' 'MSSMKISFEDWYSIHEERLLDIYSKVFDTIQYKTDLYYPITSLVIDEEVLFEKIAKYLYKTSNNKFKTFVM' A
#
# COMPACT_ATOMS: atom_id res chain seq x y z
N MET A 1 -12.25 -8.62 25.55
CA MET A 1 -12.41 -9.25 24.22
C MET A 1 -11.05 -9.22 23.55
N SER A 2 -10.44 -10.37 23.27
CA SER A 2 -9.13 -10.41 22.61
C SER A 2 -9.31 -9.92 21.18
N SER A 3 -8.75 -8.75 20.83
CA SER A 3 -8.72 -8.30 19.44
C SER A 3 -7.84 -9.28 18.68
N MET A 4 -8.46 -10.21 17.96
CA MET A 4 -7.73 -11.17 17.14
C MET A 4 -7.01 -10.36 16.06
N LYS A 5 -5.70 -10.13 16.24
CA LYS A 5 -4.87 -9.53 15.21
C LYS A 5 -4.78 -10.54 14.08
N ILE A 6 -5.38 -10.20 12.93
CA ILE A 6 -5.18 -10.96 11.70
C ILE A 6 -3.68 -10.84 11.36
N SER A 7 -3.04 -11.97 11.05
CA SER A 7 -1.64 -11.98 10.61
C SER A 7 -1.49 -11.20 9.29
N PHE A 8 -0.26 -10.84 8.92
CA PHE A 8 -0.07 -10.14 7.64
C PHE A 8 -0.45 -11.05 6.47
N GLU A 9 -0.11 -12.33 6.56
CA GLU A 9 -0.33 -13.36 5.56
C GLU A 9 -1.83 -13.61 5.34
N ASP A 10 -2.59 -13.75 6.41
CA ASP A 10 -4.05 -13.91 6.35
C ASP A 10 -4.72 -12.65 5.78
N TRP A 11 -4.26 -11.48 6.22
CA TRP A 11 -4.77 -10.21 5.71
C TRP A 11 -4.45 -10.03 4.23
N TYR A 12 -3.24 -10.35 3.81
CA TYR A 12 -2.78 -10.26 2.43
C TYR A 12 -3.62 -11.17 1.52
N SER A 13 -3.82 -12.44 1.89
CA SER A 13 -4.60 -13.39 1.09
C SER A 13 -6.05 -12.91 0.84
N ILE A 14 -6.66 -12.22 1.81
CA ILE A 14 -8.01 -11.66 1.66
C ILE A 14 -8.03 -10.43 0.73
N HIS A 15 -6.93 -9.67 0.65
CA HIS A 15 -6.88 -8.35 0.01
C HIS A 15 -5.98 -8.29 -1.22
N GLU A 16 -5.42 -9.41 -1.66
CA GLU A 16 -4.41 -9.49 -2.73
C GLU A 16 -4.84 -8.76 -4.02
N GLU A 17 -6.04 -9.05 -4.53
CA GLU A 17 -6.56 -8.40 -5.74
C GLU A 17 -6.67 -6.88 -5.58
N ARG A 18 -7.20 -6.44 -4.43
CA ARG A 18 -7.33 -5.01 -4.12
C ARG A 18 -5.98 -4.32 -3.90
N LEU A 19 -4.99 -5.07 -3.40
CA LEU A 19 -3.62 -4.58 -3.23
C LEU A 19 -2.98 -4.32 -4.59
N LEU A 20 -3.14 -5.24 -5.55
CA LEU A 20 -2.67 -5.08 -6.93
C LEU A 20 -3.32 -3.87 -7.60
N ASP A 21 -4.63 -3.69 -7.44
CA ASP A 21 -5.34 -2.50 -7.96
C ASP A 21 -4.81 -1.18 -7.39
N ILE A 22 -4.54 -1.14 -6.08
CA ILE A 22 -4.00 0.05 -5.42
C ILE A 22 -2.57 0.29 -5.90
N TYR A 23 -1.75 -0.76 -5.98
CA TYR A 23 -0.39 -0.69 -6.48
C TYR A 23 -0.35 -0.07 -7.88
N SER A 24 -1.13 -0.62 -8.82
CA SER A 24 -1.18 -0.12 -10.21
C SER A 24 -1.55 1.36 -10.26
N LYS A 25 -2.60 1.78 -9.53
CA LYS A 25 -3.01 3.20 -9.51
C LYS A 25 -1.94 4.12 -8.91
N VAL A 26 -1.24 3.67 -7.86
CA VAL A 26 -0.16 4.45 -7.25
C VAL A 26 1.02 4.55 -8.20
N PHE A 27 1.42 3.45 -8.84
CA PHE A 27 2.51 3.42 -9.80
C PHE A 27 2.24 4.33 -10.99
N ASP A 28 1.07 4.21 -11.62
CA ASP A 28 0.64 5.05 -12.74
C ASP A 28 0.65 6.54 -12.36
N THR A 29 0.21 6.86 -11.14
CA THR A 29 0.21 8.24 -10.64
C THR A 29 1.63 8.78 -10.48
N ILE A 30 2.56 7.95 -9.99
CA ILE A 30 3.96 8.35 -9.83
C ILE A 30 4.59 8.54 -11.21
N GLN A 31 4.38 7.63 -12.15
CA GLN A 31 4.88 7.77 -13.52
C GLN A 31 4.35 9.04 -14.17
N TYR A 32 3.03 9.24 -14.18
CA TYR A 32 2.40 10.44 -14.74
C TYR A 32 2.96 11.74 -14.16
N LYS A 33 3.14 11.81 -12.84
CA LYS A 33 3.71 13.00 -12.19
C LYS A 33 5.19 13.18 -12.50
N THR A 34 5.93 12.09 -12.60
CA THR A 34 7.35 12.14 -12.97
C THR A 34 7.51 12.68 -14.40
N ASP A 35 6.72 12.16 -15.34
CA ASP A 35 6.72 12.60 -16.72
C ASP A 35 6.31 14.08 -16.84
N LEU A 36 5.34 14.52 -16.02
CA LEU A 36 4.85 15.89 -16.05
C LEU A 36 5.83 16.91 -15.47
N TYR A 37 6.44 16.61 -14.31
CA TYR A 37 7.25 17.58 -13.55
C TYR A 37 8.76 17.39 -13.72
N TYR A 38 9.20 16.20 -14.13
CA TYR A 38 10.60 15.80 -14.21
C TYR A 38 10.90 15.03 -15.51
N PRO A 39 10.54 15.56 -16.70
CA PRO A 39 10.56 14.82 -17.98
C PRO A 39 11.95 14.34 -18.44
N ILE A 40 13.03 14.85 -17.86
CA ILE A 40 14.42 14.48 -18.19
C ILE A 40 14.97 13.47 -17.18
N THR A 41 14.30 13.31 -16.04
CA THR A 41 14.75 12.47 -14.94
C THR A 41 14.13 11.09 -15.11
N SER A 42 14.95 10.07 -15.39
CA SER A 42 14.52 8.68 -15.30
C SER A 42 14.39 8.31 -13.82
N LEU A 43 13.18 8.46 -13.26
CA LEU A 43 12.89 7.96 -11.92
C LEU A 43 12.83 6.43 -12.00
N VAL A 44 13.89 5.78 -11.53
CA VAL A 44 13.89 4.33 -11.38
C VAL A 44 13.15 3.99 -10.08
N ILE A 45 11.93 3.49 -10.22
CA ILE A 45 11.13 2.97 -9.10
C ILE A 45 11.43 1.49 -8.98
N ASP A 46 11.87 1.07 -7.80
CA ASP A 46 11.90 -0.34 -7.44
C ASP A 46 10.46 -0.79 -7.13
N GLU A 47 9.87 -1.52 -8.07
CA GLU A 47 8.48 -1.98 -8.04
C GLU A 47 8.19 -2.90 -6.84
N GLU A 48 9.13 -3.80 -6.51
CA GLU A 48 8.99 -4.75 -5.41
C GLU A 48 8.96 -3.99 -4.07
N VAL A 49 9.89 -3.04 -3.90
CA VAL A 49 9.94 -2.19 -2.70
C VAL A 49 8.71 -1.30 -2.59
N LEU A 50 8.20 -0.76 -3.71
CA LEU A 50 6.99 0.06 -3.72
C LEU A 50 5.77 -0.77 -3.29
N PHE A 51 5.60 -1.95 -3.89
CA PHE A 51 4.52 -2.87 -3.56
C PHE A 51 4.54 -3.26 -2.08
N GLU A 52 5.71 -3.65 -1.57
CA GLU A 52 5.90 -4.03 -0.16
C GLU A 52 5.52 -2.88 0.79
N LYS A 53 5.92 -1.64 0.47
CA LYS A 53 5.58 -0.46 1.27
C LYS A 53 4.07 -0.19 1.27
N ILE A 54 3.41 -0.31 0.12
CA ILE A 54 1.94 -0.16 0.02
C ILE A 54 1.24 -1.22 0.86
N ALA A 55 1.65 -2.49 0.75
CA ALA A 55 1.08 -3.60 1.51
C ALA A 55 1.22 -3.40 3.03
N LYS A 56 2.43 -3.07 3.50
CA LYS A 56 2.69 -2.81 4.92
C LYS A 56 1.91 -1.61 5.44
N TYR A 57 1.79 -0.54 4.66
CA TYR A 57 1.02 0.64 5.04
C TYR A 57 -0.48 0.32 5.20
N LEU A 58 -1.07 -0.38 4.23
CA LEU A 58 -2.48 -0.75 4.26
C LEU A 58 -2.79 -1.73 5.39
N TYR A 59 -1.93 -2.72 5.63
CA TYR A 59 -2.03 -3.63 6.77
C TYR A 59 -1.95 -2.89 8.11
N LYS A 60 -1.01 -1.96 8.25
CA LYS A 60 -0.91 -1.14 9.47
C LYS A 60 -2.17 -0.29 9.68
N THR A 61 -2.71 0.25 8.59
CA THR A 61 -3.90 1.11 8.62
C THR A 61 -5.17 0.33 8.95
N SER A 62 -5.34 -0.87 8.39
CA SER A 62 -6.47 -1.75 8.68
C SER A 62 -6.48 -2.20 10.15
N ASN A 63 -5.30 -2.47 10.72
CA ASN A 63 -5.15 -2.84 12.12
C ASN A 63 -5.23 -1.65 13.10
N ASN A 64 -4.82 -0.45 12.68
CA ASN A 64 -4.90 0.75 13.53
C ASN A 64 -6.33 1.31 13.66
N LYS A 65 -7.26 0.99 12.76
CA LYS A 65 -8.68 1.37 12.91
C LYS A 65 -9.33 0.81 14.19
N PHE A 66 -8.73 -0.18 14.84
CA PHE A 66 -9.17 -0.68 16.15
C PHE A 66 -8.70 0.15 17.36
N LYS A 67 -7.83 1.15 17.17
CA LYS A 67 -7.38 2.03 18.27
C LYS A 67 -8.06 3.39 18.32
N THR A 68 -8.79 3.80 17.28
CA THR A 68 -9.27 5.18 17.13
C THR A 68 -10.74 5.39 17.52
N PHE A 69 -11.40 4.41 18.14
CA PHE A 69 -12.76 4.54 18.69
C PHE A 69 -12.82 4.41 20.22
N VAL A 70 -11.71 4.67 20.92
CA VAL A 70 -11.70 4.84 22.38
C VAL A 70 -11.03 6.18 22.70
N MET A 71 -11.78 7.26 22.52
CA MET A 71 -11.61 8.50 23.25
C MET A 71 -13.00 9.05 23.57
#